data_AF-A0A820WU32-F1
#
_entry.id   AF-A0A820WU32-F1
#
_cell.length_a   1.000
_cell.length_b   1.000
_cell.length_c   1.000
_cell.angle_alpha   90.00
_cell.angle_beta   90.00
_cell.angle_gamma   90.00
#
_symmetry.space_group_name_H-M   'P 1'
#
loop_
_entity.id
_entity.type
_entity.pdbx_description
1 polymer ?
#
loop_
_entity_poly.entity_id
_entity_poly.type
_entity_poly.pdbx_seq_one_letter_code
_entity_poly.pdbx_strand_id
1 'polypeptide(L)'
;MDTYGYLYTLPFISSSPQSNLVVAEDDGGSQGNFQITATFMVTQSMILVVTTYHPGDIGEFNISIHGPAQLSLTPYISTSIIVTNTNEATSVDTTATTTTTATTSTSTTTPIITTATTVTTKLATKKGTKRTSRRTKKKAIRPTITTSTTVTATTYGIQSSYSGALAEKSSSFMRPQQGEYGFYFLAIKLKTSSSGIYTIVCESSIDTYGCLYKESFLPNNPNSKLIAIDDDSGSKKNFKLIANLTTTESMILVITTYNAEQTGAFKVIVYGPEKAILTPYVTIPLTTTSTSTTTSTSTTTTISTTTTTSTTTRTTRSRIGGR
;
A
#
# COMPACT_ATOMS: atom_id res chain seq x y z
N MET A 1 23.43 10.45 -20.11
CA MET A 1 22.84 9.14 -19.82
C MET A 1 21.63 9.06 -20.69
N ASP A 2 21.48 7.99 -21.45
CA ASP A 2 20.32 7.81 -22.30
C ASP A 2 19.12 7.42 -21.42
N THR A 3 18.01 8.15 -21.56
CA THR A 3 16.85 8.04 -20.66
C THR A 3 15.55 7.85 -21.41
N TYR A 4 14.76 6.90 -20.93
CA TYR A 4 13.43 6.58 -21.42
C TYR A 4 12.39 7.09 -20.43
N GLY A 5 11.39 7.79 -20.93
CA GLY A 5 10.24 8.26 -20.18
C GLY A 5 8.99 7.46 -20.53
N TYR A 6 8.25 7.04 -19.52
CA TYR A 6 6.95 6.38 -19.67
C TYR A 6 5.91 7.07 -18.79
N LEU A 7 4.75 7.34 -19.34
CA LEU A 7 3.64 7.95 -18.63
C LEU A 7 2.48 6.97 -18.58
N TYR A 8 1.95 6.71 -17.38
CA TYR A 8 0.90 5.73 -17.11
C TYR A 8 -0.31 6.35 -16.43
N THR A 9 -1.50 5.80 -16.68
CA THR A 9 -2.67 6.04 -15.81
C THR A 9 -2.57 5.21 -14.53
N LEU A 10 -3.25 5.63 -13.46
CA LEU A 10 -3.29 4.85 -12.22
C LEU A 10 -4.27 3.68 -12.30
N PRO A 11 -3.98 2.53 -11.66
CA PRO A 11 -2.74 2.18 -10.95
C PRO A 11 -1.63 1.70 -11.91
N PHE A 12 -0.34 1.83 -11.55
CA PHE A 12 0.76 1.22 -12.32
C PHE A 12 0.85 -0.29 -12.05
N ILE A 13 0.76 -1.09 -13.12
CA ILE A 13 0.78 -2.55 -13.07
C ILE A 13 2.14 -3.04 -13.57
N SER A 14 3.10 -3.23 -12.67
CA SER A 14 4.48 -3.61 -13.05
C SER A 14 4.59 -4.98 -13.74
N SER A 15 3.64 -5.89 -13.50
CA SER A 15 3.56 -7.19 -14.18
C SER A 15 3.02 -7.10 -15.62
N SER A 16 2.41 -5.98 -15.98
CA SER A 16 1.87 -5.72 -17.31
C SER A 16 1.99 -4.22 -17.62
N PRO A 17 3.23 -3.71 -17.79
CA PRO A 17 3.45 -2.27 -17.92
C PRO A 17 2.76 -1.71 -19.16
N GLN A 18 2.50 -2.50 -20.20
CA GLN A 18 1.78 -2.03 -21.40
C GLN A 18 0.29 -1.79 -21.18
N SER A 19 -0.32 -2.33 -20.11
CA SER A 19 -1.78 -2.32 -19.92
C SER A 19 -2.39 -0.93 -19.70
N ASN A 20 -1.60 0.00 -19.18
CA ASN A 20 -2.03 1.34 -18.79
C ASN A 20 -1.04 2.43 -19.24
N LEU A 21 -0.18 2.09 -20.22
CA LEU A 21 0.75 3.02 -20.84
C LEU A 21 -0.02 4.05 -21.67
N VAL A 22 0.24 5.32 -21.42
CA VAL A 22 -0.32 6.43 -22.20
C VAL A 22 0.64 6.85 -23.29
N VAL A 23 1.90 7.06 -22.93
CA VAL A 23 2.95 7.47 -23.86
C VAL A 23 4.30 7.00 -23.35
N ALA A 24 5.15 6.58 -24.26
CA ALA A 24 6.55 6.28 -24.03
C ALA A 24 7.38 7.07 -25.04
N GLU A 25 8.54 7.56 -24.62
CA GLU A 25 9.46 8.32 -25.44
C GLU A 25 10.89 8.11 -24.94
N ASP A 26 11.86 8.08 -25.83
CA ASP A 26 13.26 7.83 -25.53
C ASP A 26 14.20 8.92 -26.04
N ASP A 27 14.00 9.33 -27.29
CA ASP A 27 14.89 10.26 -27.98
C ASP A 27 14.20 11.55 -28.44
N GLY A 28 12.98 11.81 -27.95
CA GLY A 28 12.23 13.01 -28.29
C GLY A 28 12.90 14.34 -27.87
N GLY A 29 13.87 14.29 -26.95
CA GLY A 29 14.66 15.43 -26.50
C GLY A 29 16.12 15.39 -26.97
N SER A 30 16.87 16.46 -26.67
CA SER A 30 18.29 16.54 -27.06
C SER A 30 19.17 15.63 -26.21
N GLN A 31 20.21 15.03 -26.82
CA GLN A 31 21.27 14.26 -26.15
C GLN A 31 20.81 12.92 -25.51
N GLY A 32 19.86 12.22 -26.12
CA GLY A 32 19.34 10.94 -25.59
C GLY A 32 18.47 11.13 -24.35
N ASN A 33 17.71 12.22 -24.31
CA ASN A 33 16.74 12.46 -23.25
C ASN A 33 15.34 12.34 -23.85
N PHE A 34 14.42 11.74 -23.11
CA PHE A 34 13.02 11.74 -23.52
C PHE A 34 12.39 13.13 -23.46
N GLN A 35 11.40 13.38 -24.32
CA GLN A 35 10.51 14.55 -24.22
C GLN A 35 9.06 14.13 -24.42
N ILE A 36 8.31 14.02 -23.32
CA ILE A 36 6.89 13.66 -23.37
C ILE A 36 6.02 14.92 -23.43
N THR A 37 5.12 14.96 -24.41
CA THR A 37 4.02 15.94 -24.47
C THR A 37 2.71 15.23 -24.17
N ALA A 38 2.00 15.64 -23.13
CA ALA A 38 0.72 15.06 -22.74
C ALA A 38 -0.24 16.14 -22.24
N THR A 39 -1.53 15.92 -22.46
CA THR A 39 -2.61 16.78 -21.96
C THR A 39 -3.23 16.12 -20.73
N PHE A 40 -3.28 16.85 -19.62
CA PHE A 40 -3.85 16.38 -18.36
C PHE A 40 -5.16 17.10 -18.05
N MET A 41 -6.12 16.37 -17.51
CA MET A 41 -7.26 16.99 -16.82
C MET A 41 -6.83 17.43 -15.42
N VAL A 42 -7.37 18.55 -14.90
CA VAL A 42 -6.95 19.17 -13.62
C VAL A 42 -7.05 18.25 -12.39
N THR A 43 -7.81 17.16 -12.47
CA THR A 43 -7.97 16.17 -11.39
C THR A 43 -7.30 14.83 -11.70
N GLN A 44 -6.63 14.71 -12.84
CA GLN A 44 -6.04 13.47 -13.29
C GLN A 44 -4.68 13.26 -12.62
N SER A 45 -4.50 12.10 -12.00
CA SER A 45 -3.21 11.65 -11.48
C SER A 45 -2.62 10.61 -12.43
N MET A 46 -1.31 10.71 -12.67
CA MET A 46 -0.56 9.83 -13.56
C MET A 46 0.75 9.42 -12.91
N ILE A 47 1.38 8.37 -13.43
CA ILE A 47 2.70 7.93 -13.00
C ILE A 47 3.68 8.18 -14.13
N LEU A 48 4.75 8.93 -13.84
CA LEU A 48 5.92 9.03 -14.70
C LEU A 48 6.96 8.02 -14.20
N VAL A 49 7.33 7.08 -15.06
CA VAL A 49 8.47 6.17 -14.83
C VAL A 49 9.59 6.63 -15.75
N VAL A 50 10.80 6.75 -15.18
CA VAL A 50 12.01 7.07 -15.93
C VAL A 50 12.96 5.90 -15.80
N THR A 51 13.48 5.40 -16.92
CA THR A 51 14.48 4.34 -16.94
C THR A 51 15.70 4.78 -17.76
N THR A 52 16.79 4.02 -17.65
CA THR A 52 17.93 4.13 -18.54
C THR A 52 17.75 3.22 -19.75
N TYR A 53 18.39 3.54 -20.87
CA TYR A 53 18.38 2.67 -22.05
C TYR A 53 19.04 1.31 -21.77
N HIS A 54 20.17 1.32 -21.05
CA HIS A 54 20.89 0.12 -20.69
C HIS A 54 20.58 -0.35 -19.26
N PRO A 55 20.34 -1.65 -19.05
CA PRO A 55 20.21 -2.22 -17.71
C PRO A 55 21.48 -1.99 -16.87
N GLY A 56 21.28 -1.55 -15.62
CA GLY A 56 22.37 -1.36 -14.65
C GLY A 56 23.02 0.02 -14.67
N ASP A 57 22.69 0.86 -15.65
CA ASP A 57 23.11 2.26 -15.64
C ASP A 57 22.50 2.99 -14.45
N ILE A 58 23.34 3.71 -13.71
CA ILE A 58 22.96 4.54 -12.57
C ILE A 58 23.46 5.96 -12.80
N GLY A 59 22.64 6.95 -12.47
CA GLY A 59 23.01 8.34 -12.65
C GLY A 59 22.00 9.29 -12.02
N GLU A 60 22.43 10.53 -11.83
CA GLU A 60 21.55 11.62 -11.46
C GLU A 60 20.77 12.07 -12.70
N PHE A 61 19.50 12.44 -12.49
CA PHE A 61 18.66 13.01 -13.53
C PHE A 61 17.82 14.14 -12.95
N ASN A 62 17.41 15.06 -13.82
CA ASN A 62 16.49 16.14 -13.48
C ASN A 62 15.27 16.04 -14.38
N ILE A 63 14.08 16.12 -13.79
CA ILE A 63 12.83 16.22 -14.54
C ILE A 63 12.42 17.69 -14.57
N SER A 64 12.27 18.23 -15.77
CA SER A 64 11.70 19.57 -15.99
C SER A 64 10.32 19.42 -16.62
N ILE A 65 9.32 20.09 -16.05
CA ILE A 65 7.96 20.05 -16.56
C ILE A 65 7.53 21.47 -16.88
N HIS A 66 7.02 21.66 -18.10
CA HIS A 66 6.51 22.93 -18.58
C HIS A 66 5.04 22.77 -18.93
N GLY A 67 4.25 23.76 -18.54
CA GLY A 67 2.83 23.78 -18.83
C GLY A 67 2.16 25.06 -18.33
N PRO A 68 0.91 25.30 -18.73
CA PRO A 68 0.16 26.47 -18.28
C PRO A 68 -0.25 26.40 -16.81
N ALA A 69 -0.12 25.24 -16.15
CA ALA A 69 -0.49 25.02 -14.76
C ALA A 69 0.67 24.39 -13.97
N GLN A 70 0.67 24.61 -12.65
CA GLN A 70 1.64 24.00 -11.75
C GLN A 70 1.31 22.51 -11.54
N LEU A 71 2.33 21.68 -11.61
CA LEU A 71 2.24 20.25 -11.30
C LEU A 71 2.96 19.95 -9.99
N SER A 72 2.39 19.06 -9.19
CA SER A 72 3.03 18.51 -8.00
C SER A 72 3.56 17.13 -8.32
N LEU A 73 4.86 16.92 -8.10
CA LEU A 73 5.49 15.62 -8.24
C LEU A 73 5.64 15.00 -6.86
N THR A 74 4.94 13.89 -6.64
CA THR A 74 5.04 13.11 -5.41
C THR A 74 5.68 11.76 -5.76
N PRO A 75 6.77 11.35 -5.07
CA PRO A 75 7.37 10.04 -5.29
C PRO A 75 6.33 8.92 -5.16
N TYR A 76 6.25 8.07 -6.18
CA TYR A 76 5.37 6.91 -6.17
C TYR A 76 6.12 5.71 -5.60
N ILE A 77 5.72 5.25 -4.42
CA ILE A 77 6.27 4.04 -3.80
C ILE A 77 5.36 2.87 -4.18
N SER A 78 5.79 2.06 -5.14
CA SER A 78 5.13 0.80 -5.46
C SER A 78 5.48 -0.24 -4.40
N THR A 79 4.48 -0.88 -3.80
CA THR A 79 4.67 -2.01 -2.89
C THR A 79 4.86 -3.34 -3.63
N SER A 80 4.71 -3.34 -4.97
CA SER A 80 4.94 -4.54 -5.78
C SER A 80 6.43 -4.79 -5.97
N ILE A 81 6.91 -5.93 -5.47
CA ILE A 81 8.27 -6.45 -5.68
C ILE A 81 8.53 -6.52 -7.19
N ILE A 82 9.56 -5.81 -7.67
CA ILE A 82 10.02 -5.92 -9.04
C ILE A 82 10.69 -7.28 -9.18
N VAL A 83 9.98 -8.25 -9.75
CA VAL A 83 10.58 -9.53 -10.16
C VAL A 83 11.30 -9.29 -11.48
N THR A 84 12.60 -9.02 -11.43
CA THR A 84 13.43 -9.09 -12.62
C THR A 84 13.58 -10.56 -13.00
N ASN A 85 12.89 -11.01 -14.05
CA ASN A 85 13.21 -12.27 -14.72
C ASN A 85 14.57 -12.13 -15.40
N THR A 86 15.63 -12.41 -14.66
CA THR A 86 16.95 -12.68 -15.21
C THR A 86 17.09 -14.19 -15.25
N ASN A 87 17.19 -14.78 -16.45
CA ASN A 87 17.48 -16.20 -16.64
C ASN A 87 18.94 -16.55 -16.28
N GLU A 88 19.62 -15.74 -15.46
CA GLU A 88 20.96 -16.01 -14.96
C GLU A 88 20.99 -15.81 -13.45
N ALA A 89 21.43 -16.85 -12.75
CA ALA A 89 21.52 -16.88 -11.30
C ALA A 89 22.47 -15.80 -10.78
N THR A 90 21.93 -14.74 -10.19
CA THR A 90 22.68 -13.84 -9.29
C THR A 90 21.76 -13.21 -8.24
N SER A 91 22.33 -13.00 -7.05
CA SER A 91 21.65 -12.59 -5.83
C SER A 91 20.89 -11.26 -5.97
N VAL A 92 19.64 -11.27 -5.51
CA VAL A 92 18.79 -10.07 -5.39
C VAL A 92 19.26 -9.23 -4.19
N ASP A 93 19.75 -8.02 -4.46
CA ASP A 93 19.84 -6.96 -3.45
C ASP A 93 18.59 -6.08 -3.58
N THR A 94 17.70 -6.19 -2.59
CA THR A 94 16.35 -5.61 -2.59
C THR A 94 16.27 -4.21 -2.01
N THR A 95 17.39 -3.49 -1.83
CA THR A 95 17.40 -2.21 -1.09
C THR A 95 17.98 -1.01 -1.84
N ALA A 96 17.62 -0.81 -3.11
CA ALA A 96 17.86 0.46 -3.80
C ALA A 96 16.61 1.36 -3.73
N THR A 97 16.51 2.22 -2.71
CA THR A 97 15.52 3.32 -2.67
C THR A 97 16.19 4.59 -3.18
N THR A 98 16.05 4.88 -4.48
CA THR A 98 16.52 6.14 -5.05
C THR A 98 15.50 7.24 -4.76
N THR A 99 15.88 8.23 -3.96
CA THR A 99 15.04 9.41 -3.68
C THR A 99 15.34 10.49 -4.71
N THR A 100 14.45 10.69 -5.69
CA THR A 100 14.58 11.78 -6.67
C THR A 100 14.10 13.09 -6.05
N THR A 101 14.96 14.11 -6.02
CA THR A 101 14.58 15.48 -5.61
C THR A 101 14.22 16.29 -6.85
N ALA A 102 12.93 16.56 -7.05
CA ALA A 102 12.50 17.49 -8.10
C ALA A 102 12.62 18.93 -7.60
N THR A 103 13.29 19.80 -8.37
CA THR A 103 13.40 21.23 -8.06
C THR A 103 12.54 22.01 -9.04
N THR A 104 11.45 22.61 -8.57
CA THR A 104 10.56 23.41 -9.41
C THR A 104 11.04 24.85 -9.44
N SER A 105 11.49 25.35 -10.59
CA SER A 105 11.75 26.79 -10.78
C SER A 105 10.55 27.46 -11.45
N THR A 106 9.99 28.49 -10.82
CA THR A 106 8.91 29.31 -11.36
C THR A 106 9.46 30.52 -12.11
N SER A 107 8.85 30.87 -13.24
CA SER A 107 9.07 32.16 -13.91
C SER A 107 7.76 32.96 -13.93
N THR A 108 7.52 33.73 -12.87
CA THR A 108 6.55 34.84 -12.88
C THR A 108 7.12 36.05 -12.15
N THR A 109 6.78 37.22 -12.67
CA THR A 109 7.42 38.52 -12.43
C THR A 109 6.86 39.24 -11.19
N THR A 110 7.37 38.94 -9.98
CA THR A 110 7.59 39.89 -8.84
C THR A 110 8.29 39.16 -7.67
N PRO A 111 9.09 39.85 -6.82
CA PRO A 111 10.18 39.21 -6.07
C PRO A 111 9.71 38.63 -4.74
N ILE A 112 9.97 37.34 -4.53
CA ILE A 112 10.19 36.78 -3.20
C ILE A 112 11.68 36.53 -3.08
N ILE A 113 12.31 37.20 -2.11
CA ILE A 113 13.72 37.03 -1.80
C ILE A 113 13.95 35.59 -1.37
N THR A 114 14.82 34.97 -2.15
CA THR A 114 15.23 33.57 -2.18
C THR A 114 16.37 33.32 -1.19
N THR A 115 16.58 32.07 -0.80
CA THR A 115 17.94 31.55 -0.65
C THR A 115 18.01 30.17 -1.30
N ALA A 116 18.35 30.17 -2.59
CA ALA A 116 18.89 29.00 -3.26
C ALA A 116 20.41 29.13 -3.19
N THR A 117 21.09 28.15 -2.58
CA THR A 117 22.55 28.11 -2.58
C THR A 117 22.99 27.21 -3.73
N THR A 118 23.56 27.81 -4.77
CA THR A 118 24.21 27.07 -5.86
C THR A 118 25.51 26.48 -5.34
N VAL A 119 25.62 25.14 -5.31
CA VAL A 119 26.90 24.46 -5.06
C VAL A 119 27.63 24.35 -6.39
N THR A 120 28.68 25.14 -6.57
CA THR A 120 29.63 24.96 -7.69
C THR A 120 30.80 24.10 -7.22
N THR A 121 30.87 22.86 -7.70
CA THR A 121 32.06 22.02 -7.57
C THR A 121 33.12 22.50 -8.58
N LYS A 122 34.03 23.39 -8.15
CA LYS A 122 35.24 23.68 -8.93
C LYS A 122 36.26 22.57 -8.72
N LEU A 123 36.32 21.63 -9.66
CA LEU A 123 37.46 20.73 -9.77
C LEU A 123 38.65 21.51 -10.33
N ALA A 124 39.58 21.91 -9.44
CA ALA A 124 40.81 22.57 -9.86
C ALA A 124 41.74 21.54 -10.53
N THR A 125 41.70 21.43 -11.86
CA THR A 125 42.73 20.71 -12.62
C THR A 125 44.00 21.56 -12.66
N LYS A 126 44.96 21.19 -11.81
CA LYS A 126 46.29 21.81 -11.81
C LYS A 126 47.06 21.33 -13.04
N LYS A 127 47.09 22.14 -14.11
CA LYS A 127 47.93 21.93 -15.29
C LYS A 127 49.40 21.95 -14.86
N GLY A 128 50.04 20.79 -14.87
CA GLY A 128 51.40 20.59 -14.38
C GLY A 128 52.44 21.20 -15.32
N THR A 129 53.08 22.28 -14.90
CA THR A 129 54.35 22.74 -15.46
C THR A 129 55.48 21.87 -14.91
N LYS A 130 56.25 21.26 -15.82
CA LYS A 130 57.46 20.47 -15.57
C LYS A 130 58.52 21.33 -14.86
N ARG A 131 58.93 20.98 -13.64
CA ARG A 131 60.28 21.30 -13.13
C ARG A 131 60.67 20.52 -11.86
N THR A 132 61.68 19.68 -12.06
CA THR A 132 62.80 19.28 -11.17
C THR A 132 62.57 19.13 -9.66
N SER A 133 62.55 17.86 -9.27
CA SER A 133 63.21 17.21 -8.11
C SER A 133 63.59 18.08 -6.90
N ARG A 134 62.77 17.99 -5.84
CA ARG A 134 63.28 17.97 -4.45
C ARG A 134 62.30 17.22 -3.56
N ARG A 135 62.77 16.12 -2.98
CA ARG A 135 62.01 15.17 -2.15
C ARG A 135 61.81 15.73 -0.76
N THR A 136 60.62 16.25 -0.46
CA THR A 136 60.15 16.51 0.91
C THR A 136 58.84 15.75 1.15
N LYS A 137 58.83 14.91 2.20
CA LYS A 137 57.68 14.10 2.63
C LYS A 137 56.52 15.03 3.00
N LYS A 138 55.51 15.08 2.13
CA LYS A 138 54.33 15.95 2.29
C LYS A 138 53.22 15.15 3.01
N LYS A 139 52.90 15.56 4.24
CA LYS A 139 51.80 15.00 5.06
C LYS A 139 50.48 15.27 4.33
N ALA A 140 49.77 14.21 3.95
CA ALA A 140 48.50 14.28 3.25
C ALA A 140 47.43 14.85 4.19
N ILE A 141 46.92 16.03 3.87
CA ILE A 141 45.74 16.62 4.54
C ILE A 141 44.53 16.00 3.86
N ARG A 142 43.78 15.17 4.60
CA ARG A 142 42.53 14.57 4.14
C ARG A 142 41.45 15.66 4.18
N PRO A 143 40.81 16.02 3.06
CA PRO A 143 39.75 17.01 3.07
C PRO A 143 38.57 16.46 3.88
N THR A 144 38.13 17.20 4.89
CA THR A 144 36.88 16.91 5.61
C THR A 144 35.73 17.31 4.72
N ILE A 145 34.97 16.33 4.24
CA ILE A 145 33.75 16.52 3.46
C ILE A 145 32.60 16.57 4.46
N THR A 146 31.97 17.73 4.60
CA THR A 146 30.75 17.87 5.41
C THR A 146 29.57 17.83 4.45
N THR A 147 28.85 16.71 4.45
CA THR A 147 27.63 16.52 3.66
C THR A 147 26.44 16.86 4.55
N SER A 148 25.70 17.90 4.21
CA SER A 148 24.44 18.24 4.88
C SER A 148 23.28 17.81 3.98
N THR A 149 22.52 16.82 4.43
CA THR A 149 21.33 16.30 3.73
C THR A 149 20.11 17.14 4.12
N THR A 150 19.47 17.77 3.14
CA THR A 150 18.19 18.46 3.34
C THR A 150 17.06 17.51 2.96
N VAL A 151 16.20 17.17 3.92
CA VAL A 151 15.03 16.32 3.71
C VAL A 151 13.87 17.21 3.23
N THR A 152 13.45 17.03 1.97
CA THR A 152 12.27 17.70 1.42
C THR A 152 11.02 16.99 1.96
N ALA A 153 10.14 17.73 2.65
CA ALA A 153 8.90 17.19 3.17
C ALA A 153 7.99 16.75 2.02
N THR A 154 7.66 15.47 1.94
CA THR A 154 6.55 14.96 1.14
C THR A 154 5.28 15.60 1.67
N THR A 155 4.63 16.46 0.87
CA THR A 155 3.35 17.05 1.23
C THR A 155 2.29 15.95 1.17
N TYR A 156 2.16 15.20 2.27
CA TYR A 156 0.98 14.39 2.51
C TYR A 156 -0.24 15.31 2.40
N GLY A 157 -1.31 14.85 1.74
CA GLY A 157 -2.56 15.59 1.61
C GLY A 157 -3.14 16.02 2.96
N ILE A 158 -4.26 16.74 2.94
CA ILE A 158 -4.90 17.21 4.17
C ILE A 158 -5.13 16.05 5.13
N GLN A 159 -4.65 16.22 6.36
CA GLN A 159 -4.66 15.18 7.38
C GLN A 159 -5.95 15.22 8.21
N SER A 160 -6.49 14.04 8.50
CA SER A 160 -7.51 13.79 9.51
C SER A 160 -7.07 12.65 10.40
N SER A 161 -7.51 12.59 11.65
CA SER A 161 -7.10 11.52 12.57
C SER A 161 -8.18 11.12 13.55
N TYR A 162 -8.13 9.86 13.97
CA TYR A 162 -8.96 9.29 15.02
C TYR A 162 -8.09 8.44 15.94
N SER A 163 -8.31 8.52 17.26
CA SER A 163 -7.60 7.69 18.24
C SER A 163 -8.57 6.81 18.99
N GLY A 164 -8.15 5.59 19.30
CA GLY A 164 -8.98 4.60 19.99
C GLY A 164 -8.12 3.54 20.67
N ALA A 165 -8.79 2.53 21.21
CA ALA A 165 -8.13 1.35 21.76
C ALA A 165 -8.98 0.11 21.52
N LEU A 166 -8.31 -1.02 21.31
CA LEU A 166 -8.90 -2.34 21.38
C LEU A 166 -8.77 -2.83 22.81
N ALA A 167 -9.86 -3.29 23.41
CA ALA A 167 -9.92 -3.76 24.79
C ALA A 167 -10.68 -5.09 24.85
N GLU A 168 -10.56 -5.83 25.94
CA GLU A 168 -11.24 -7.13 26.12
C GLU A 168 -12.77 -7.04 25.99
N LYS A 169 -13.32 -5.86 26.30
CA LYS A 169 -14.76 -5.55 26.15
C LYS A 169 -15.17 -5.12 24.75
N SER A 170 -14.23 -4.96 23.82
CA SER A 170 -14.54 -4.65 22.43
C SER A 170 -15.24 -5.85 21.79
N SER A 171 -16.12 -5.59 20.83
CA SER A 171 -16.70 -6.64 20.01
C SER A 171 -15.60 -7.43 19.30
N SER A 172 -15.79 -8.73 19.14
CA SER A 172 -14.88 -9.59 18.39
C SER A 172 -15.54 -10.13 17.12
N PHE A 173 -14.73 -10.54 16.16
CA PHE A 173 -15.22 -11.15 14.91
C PHE A 173 -14.24 -12.18 14.36
N MET A 174 -14.67 -12.90 13.33
CA MET A 174 -13.79 -13.74 12.53
C MET A 174 -13.06 -12.86 11.51
N ARG A 175 -11.73 -12.84 11.52
CA ARG A 175 -10.98 -12.02 10.56
C ARG A 175 -11.14 -12.58 9.14
N PRO A 176 -11.21 -11.75 8.09
CA PRO A 176 -11.18 -12.21 6.70
C PRO A 176 -9.98 -13.13 6.43
N GLN A 177 -10.15 -14.09 5.51
CA GLN A 177 -9.11 -14.98 4.97
C GLN A 177 -8.40 -15.95 5.95
N GLN A 178 -8.57 -15.80 7.27
CA GLN A 178 -7.83 -16.60 8.28
C GLN A 178 -8.71 -17.61 9.01
N GLY A 179 -10.04 -17.44 8.99
CA GLY A 179 -10.98 -18.41 9.59
C GLY A 179 -10.95 -18.51 11.11
N GLU A 180 -10.19 -17.65 11.78
CA GLU A 180 -9.99 -17.64 13.23
C GLU A 180 -10.87 -16.56 13.91
N TYR A 181 -11.41 -16.89 15.08
CA TYR A 181 -12.24 -16.02 15.92
C TYR A 181 -11.41 -15.37 17.04
N GLY A 182 -11.98 -14.39 17.75
CA GLY A 182 -11.34 -13.77 18.92
C GLY A 182 -10.58 -12.48 18.63
N PHE A 183 -10.71 -11.94 17.42
CA PHE A 183 -10.10 -10.65 17.08
C PHE A 183 -10.99 -9.50 17.55
N TYR A 184 -10.54 -8.74 18.54
CA TYR A 184 -11.20 -7.51 18.96
C TYR A 184 -11.13 -6.47 17.85
N PHE A 185 -12.24 -5.77 17.60
CA PHE A 185 -12.27 -4.75 16.56
C PHE A 185 -12.92 -3.44 17.01
N LEU A 186 -12.55 -2.37 16.31
CA LEU A 186 -13.25 -1.09 16.32
C LEU A 186 -13.54 -0.71 14.87
N ALA A 187 -14.78 -0.33 14.57
CA ALA A 187 -15.18 0.14 13.25
C ALA A 187 -15.34 1.68 13.24
N ILE A 188 -14.85 2.31 12.19
CA ILE A 188 -14.94 3.75 11.94
C ILE A 188 -15.60 3.95 10.58
N LYS A 189 -16.62 4.80 10.53
CA LYS A 189 -17.20 5.29 9.29
C LYS A 189 -16.39 6.46 8.77
N LEU A 190 -15.96 6.38 7.52
CA LEU A 190 -15.29 7.43 6.78
C LEU A 190 -16.29 8.12 5.87
N LYS A 191 -16.31 9.45 5.91
CA LYS A 191 -16.98 10.30 4.94
C LYS A 191 -16.01 11.33 4.40
N THR A 192 -16.05 11.58 3.10
CA THR A 192 -15.22 12.59 2.44
C THR A 192 -16.11 13.60 1.71
N SER A 193 -15.66 14.85 1.61
CA SER A 193 -16.31 15.92 0.85
C SER A 193 -15.81 16.02 -0.60
N SER A 194 -14.68 15.38 -0.90
CA SER A 194 -14.13 15.23 -2.24
C SER A 194 -13.77 13.78 -2.53
N SER A 195 -14.00 13.38 -3.79
CA SER A 195 -13.58 12.09 -4.30
C SER A 195 -12.09 12.13 -4.63
N GLY A 196 -11.39 11.01 -4.45
CA GLY A 196 -9.98 10.89 -4.82
C GLY A 196 -9.25 9.83 -4.02
N ILE A 197 -7.93 9.80 -4.16
CA ILE A 197 -7.08 8.81 -3.49
C ILE A 197 -6.80 9.28 -2.06
N TYR A 198 -7.12 8.41 -1.10
CA TYR A 198 -6.81 8.58 0.31
C TYR A 198 -5.83 7.50 0.76
N THR A 199 -4.87 7.91 1.58
CA THR A 199 -3.96 7.00 2.29
C THR A 199 -4.38 6.95 3.76
N ILE A 200 -4.66 5.76 4.25
CA ILE A 200 -5.10 5.49 5.61
C ILE A 200 -3.98 4.69 6.29
N VAL A 201 -3.37 5.26 7.32
CA VAL A 201 -2.30 4.60 8.09
C VAL A 201 -2.72 4.44 9.54
N CYS A 202 -2.19 3.40 10.18
CA CYS A 202 -2.30 3.21 11.61
C CYS A 202 -0.95 3.44 12.30
N GLU A 203 -0.99 4.11 13.43
CA GLU A 203 0.13 4.21 14.37
C GLU A 203 -0.26 3.49 15.67
N SER A 204 0.44 2.41 15.98
CA SER A 204 0.30 1.69 17.24
C SER A 204 1.61 1.01 17.67
N SER A 205 1.66 0.60 18.94
CA SER A 205 2.67 -0.32 19.47
C SER A 205 2.30 -1.79 19.32
N ILE A 206 1.06 -2.10 18.92
CA ILE A 206 0.62 -3.47 18.59
C ILE A 206 0.65 -3.67 17.08
N ASP A 207 0.69 -4.93 16.66
CA ASP A 207 0.65 -5.33 15.25
C ASP A 207 -0.79 -5.19 14.74
N THR A 208 -1.07 -4.15 13.93
CA THR A 208 -2.45 -3.79 13.56
C THR A 208 -2.80 -4.24 12.16
N TYR A 209 -4.04 -4.72 12.02
CA TYR A 209 -4.62 -5.19 10.78
C TYR A 209 -5.81 -4.30 10.41
N GLY A 210 -5.83 -3.79 9.18
CA GLY A 210 -6.88 -2.91 8.68
C GLY A 210 -7.73 -3.59 7.63
N CYS A 211 -9.06 -3.54 7.77
CA CYS A 211 -10.00 -3.98 6.74
C CYS A 211 -10.85 -2.80 6.29
N LEU A 212 -10.90 -2.52 4.99
CA LEU A 212 -11.77 -1.49 4.44
C LEU A 212 -12.97 -2.13 3.74
N TYR A 213 -14.16 -1.63 4.07
CA TYR A 213 -15.44 -2.11 3.56
C TYR A 213 -16.20 -1.00 2.85
N LYS A 214 -16.93 -1.39 1.80
CA LYS A 214 -17.90 -0.53 1.14
C LYS A 214 -19.27 -0.64 1.81
N GLU A 215 -19.91 0.49 2.05
CA GLU A 215 -21.24 0.71 2.66
C GLU A 215 -21.40 0.26 4.12
N SER A 216 -21.13 -1.01 4.42
CA SER A 216 -21.47 -1.66 5.69
C SER A 216 -20.48 -2.75 6.05
N PHE A 217 -20.21 -2.92 7.34
CA PHE A 217 -19.45 -4.03 7.88
C PHE A 217 -20.37 -4.98 8.66
N LEU A 218 -20.28 -6.28 8.38
CA LEU A 218 -21.04 -7.34 9.04
C LEU A 218 -20.08 -8.30 9.76
N PRO A 219 -19.96 -8.25 11.10
CA PRO A 219 -19.01 -9.11 11.83
C PRO A 219 -19.23 -10.61 11.64
N ASN A 220 -20.48 -11.02 11.38
CA ASN A 220 -20.86 -12.41 11.09
C ASN A 220 -20.64 -12.82 9.63
N ASN A 221 -20.35 -11.86 8.74
CA ASN A 221 -19.98 -12.09 7.35
C ASN A 221 -18.88 -11.11 6.94
N PRO A 222 -17.66 -11.28 7.49
CA PRO A 222 -16.56 -10.31 7.39
C PRO A 222 -15.96 -10.22 5.98
N ASN A 223 -16.32 -11.11 5.07
CA ASN A 223 -15.91 -11.03 3.66
C ASN A 223 -16.92 -10.23 2.82
N SER A 224 -18.12 -9.94 3.35
CA SER A 224 -19.13 -9.17 2.64
C SER A 224 -18.68 -7.72 2.47
N LYS A 225 -18.68 -7.24 1.22
CA LYS A 225 -18.31 -5.86 0.83
C LYS A 225 -16.90 -5.42 1.23
N LEU A 226 -16.01 -6.37 1.51
CA LEU A 226 -14.60 -6.12 1.75
C LEU A 226 -13.95 -5.61 0.46
N ILE A 227 -13.21 -4.51 0.53
CA ILE A 227 -12.54 -3.90 -0.64
C ILE A 227 -11.02 -3.94 -0.54
N ALA A 228 -10.46 -3.86 0.67
CA ALA A 228 -9.02 -3.91 0.88
C ALA A 228 -8.69 -4.40 2.29
N ILE A 229 -7.52 -5.03 2.42
CA ILE A 229 -6.92 -5.46 3.68
C ILE A 229 -5.43 -5.17 3.64
N ASP A 230 -4.83 -4.93 4.79
CA ASP A 230 -3.38 -4.78 4.97
C ASP A 230 -3.02 -4.93 6.46
N ASP A 231 -1.81 -5.39 6.77
CA ASP A 231 -1.29 -5.56 8.13
C ASP A 231 0.14 -5.04 8.32
N ASP A 232 0.96 -4.96 7.28
CA ASP A 232 2.39 -4.65 7.45
C ASP A 232 2.95 -3.56 6.51
N SER A 233 2.12 -2.95 5.65
CA SER A 233 2.60 -1.91 4.72
C SER A 233 2.85 -0.55 5.36
N GLY A 234 2.50 -0.38 6.65
CA GLY A 234 2.76 0.83 7.45
C GLY A 234 3.97 0.68 8.37
N SER A 235 4.24 1.73 9.17
CA SER A 235 5.39 1.71 10.07
C SER A 235 5.19 0.73 11.23
N LYS A 236 6.23 -0.01 11.61
CA LYS A 236 6.22 -0.92 12.78
C LYS A 236 5.15 -2.03 12.71
N LYS A 237 4.95 -2.63 11.54
CA LYS A 237 3.90 -3.67 11.33
C LYS A 237 2.50 -3.17 11.66
N ASN A 238 2.21 -1.95 11.22
CA ASN A 238 0.86 -1.42 11.25
C ASN A 238 0.33 -1.39 9.83
N PHE A 239 -0.98 -1.50 9.67
CA PHE A 239 -1.56 -1.40 8.34
C PHE A 239 -1.39 -0.02 7.69
N LYS A 240 -1.32 -0.02 6.36
CA LYS A 240 -1.44 1.12 5.46
C LYS A 240 -2.31 0.73 4.26
N LEU A 241 -3.46 1.36 4.15
CA LEU A 241 -4.40 1.17 3.05
C LEU A 241 -4.38 2.39 2.13
N ILE A 242 -4.45 2.16 0.82
CA ILE A 242 -4.62 3.20 -0.20
C ILE A 242 -5.89 2.88 -0.96
N ALA A 243 -6.84 3.82 -0.98
CA ALA A 243 -8.13 3.61 -1.62
C ALA A 243 -8.64 4.88 -2.30
N ASN A 244 -9.34 4.71 -3.43
CA ASN A 244 -10.08 5.79 -4.06
C ASN A 244 -11.45 5.91 -3.38
N LEU A 245 -11.66 6.98 -2.62
CA LEU A 245 -12.91 7.23 -1.89
C LEU A 245 -13.79 8.17 -2.71
N THR A 246 -15.10 7.97 -2.69
CA THR A 246 -16.07 8.84 -3.36
C THR A 246 -16.97 9.53 -2.33
N THR A 247 -17.50 10.69 -2.69
CA THR A 247 -18.40 11.47 -1.81
C THR A 247 -19.76 10.82 -1.60
N THR A 248 -20.17 9.91 -2.48
CA THR A 248 -21.47 9.23 -2.45
C THR A 248 -21.45 7.94 -1.65
N GLU A 249 -20.27 7.33 -1.48
CA GLU A 249 -20.14 6.03 -0.84
C GLU A 249 -19.74 6.16 0.63
N SER A 250 -20.41 5.39 1.48
CA SER A 250 -20.02 5.23 2.86
C SER A 250 -18.92 4.17 2.94
N MET A 251 -17.77 4.48 3.53
CA MET A 251 -16.71 3.49 3.73
C MET A 251 -16.57 3.18 5.22
N ILE A 252 -16.40 1.91 5.55
CA ILE A 252 -16.19 1.47 6.94
C ILE A 252 -14.78 0.90 7.04
N LEU A 253 -13.94 1.52 7.86
CA LEU A 253 -12.64 0.97 8.25
C LEU A 253 -12.82 0.17 9.54
N VAL A 254 -12.44 -1.08 9.52
CA VAL A 254 -12.34 -1.93 10.71
C VAL A 254 -10.87 -2.04 11.08
N ILE A 255 -10.56 -1.68 12.31
CA ILE A 255 -9.23 -1.81 12.91
C ILE A 255 -9.27 -3.01 13.84
N THR A 256 -8.32 -3.92 13.65
CA THR A 256 -8.11 -5.11 14.47
C THR A 256 -6.60 -5.38 14.62
N THR A 257 -6.22 -6.52 15.16
CA THR A 257 -4.84 -6.94 15.37
C THR A 257 -4.44 -8.11 14.49
N TYR A 258 -3.13 -8.31 14.34
CA TYR A 258 -2.58 -9.47 13.64
C TYR A 258 -2.80 -10.78 14.40
N ASN A 259 -2.68 -10.77 15.73
CA ASN A 259 -2.99 -11.93 16.58
C ASN A 259 -4.33 -11.73 17.31
N ALA A 260 -5.05 -12.83 17.57
CA ALA A 260 -6.29 -12.80 18.34
C ALA A 260 -6.07 -12.29 19.77
N GLU A 261 -7.14 -11.76 20.38
CA GLU A 261 -7.19 -11.32 21.78
C GLU A 261 -6.17 -10.23 22.18
N GLN A 262 -5.48 -9.61 21.22
CA GLN A 262 -4.57 -8.51 21.48
C GLN A 262 -5.33 -7.20 21.72
N THR A 263 -4.87 -6.46 22.74
CA THR A 263 -5.42 -5.17 23.14
C THR A 263 -4.35 -4.09 23.06
N GLY A 264 -4.77 -2.85 22.88
CA GLY A 264 -3.84 -1.73 22.80
C GLY A 264 -4.45 -0.49 22.18
N ALA A 265 -3.80 0.65 22.43
CA ALA A 265 -4.18 1.93 21.85
C ALA A 265 -3.67 2.04 20.41
N PHE A 266 -4.40 2.79 19.58
CA PHE A 266 -4.02 3.06 18.20
C PHE A 266 -4.46 4.47 17.78
N LYS A 267 -3.83 4.97 16.73
CA LYS A 267 -4.21 6.21 16.05
C LYS A 267 -4.28 5.98 14.55
N VAL A 268 -5.45 6.17 13.98
CA VAL A 268 -5.64 6.18 12.53
C VAL A 268 -5.39 7.59 12.02
N ILE A 269 -4.61 7.70 10.96
CA ILE A 269 -4.36 8.95 10.24
C ILE A 269 -4.76 8.75 8.78
N VAL A 270 -5.54 9.69 8.26
CA VAL A 270 -6.01 9.70 6.89
C VAL A 270 -5.46 10.93 6.19
N TYR A 271 -4.79 10.72 5.06
CA TYR A 271 -4.30 11.76 4.17
C TYR A 271 -5.07 11.70 2.85
N GLY A 272 -5.48 12.86 2.34
CA GLY A 272 -6.16 12.91 1.05
C GLY A 272 -6.33 14.31 0.50
N PRO A 273 -7.08 14.47 -0.59
CA PRO A 273 -7.35 15.78 -1.19
C PRO A 273 -8.11 16.71 -0.24
N GLU A 274 -8.89 16.19 0.70
CA GLU A 274 -9.59 16.97 1.71
C GLU A 274 -9.71 16.24 3.05
N LYS A 275 -10.25 16.91 4.08
CA LYS A 275 -10.50 16.30 5.38
C LYS A 275 -11.50 15.15 5.27
N ALA A 276 -11.12 14.01 5.82
CA ALA A 276 -12.02 12.90 6.05
C ALA A 276 -12.69 13.04 7.43
N ILE A 277 -14.00 12.89 7.47
CA ILE A 277 -14.76 12.82 8.71
C ILE A 277 -14.73 11.38 9.20
N LEU A 278 -14.16 11.18 10.39
CA LEU A 278 -13.98 9.88 11.03
C LEU A 278 -14.95 9.79 12.21
N THR A 279 -15.95 8.92 12.13
CA THR A 279 -16.94 8.72 13.20
C THR A 279 -17.01 7.27 13.62
N PRO A 280 -17.11 6.95 14.94
CA PRO A 280 -17.32 5.58 15.39
C PRO A 280 -18.51 4.94 14.67
N TYR A 281 -18.34 3.71 14.19
CA TYR A 281 -19.39 2.94 13.55
C TYR A 281 -19.87 1.87 14.52
N VAL A 282 -21.12 2.01 14.98
CA VAL A 282 -21.77 1.02 15.83
C VAL A 282 -22.42 -0.04 14.93
N THR A 283 -21.87 -1.25 14.93
CA THR A 283 -22.53 -2.40 14.31
C THR A 283 -23.75 -2.74 15.14
N ILE A 284 -24.94 -2.58 14.55
CA ILE A 284 -26.16 -3.10 15.15
C ILE A 284 -26.11 -4.62 14.94
N PRO A 285 -26.05 -5.44 16.00
CA PRO A 285 -26.17 -6.88 15.81
C PRO A 285 -27.51 -7.14 15.14
N LEU A 286 -27.52 -7.80 13.99
CA LEU A 286 -28.76 -8.35 13.46
C LEU A 286 -29.20 -9.40 14.50
N THR A 287 -30.19 -9.05 15.32
CA THR A 287 -31.00 -10.04 16.02
C THR A 287 -31.66 -10.88 14.94
N THR A 288 -31.04 -12.01 14.60
CA THR A 288 -31.72 -13.09 13.92
C THR A 288 -32.79 -13.59 14.88
N THR A 289 -33.98 -13.02 14.80
CA THR A 289 -35.19 -13.68 15.29
C THR A 289 -35.35 -14.93 14.44
N SER A 290 -34.68 -16.01 14.83
CA SER A 290 -34.98 -17.34 14.38
C SER A 290 -36.37 -17.65 14.92
N THR A 291 -37.40 -17.33 14.14
CA THR A 291 -38.75 -17.86 14.33
C THR A 291 -38.64 -19.36 14.16
N SER A 292 -38.42 -20.07 15.27
CA SER A 292 -38.61 -21.50 15.35
C SER A 292 -40.10 -21.73 15.17
N THR A 293 -40.54 -21.89 13.92
CA THR A 293 -41.85 -22.43 13.59
C THR A 293 -41.82 -23.90 14.03
N THR A 294 -42.14 -24.15 15.30
CA THR A 294 -42.56 -25.47 15.75
C THR A 294 -43.87 -25.79 15.06
N THR A 295 -43.78 -26.37 13.86
CA THR A 295 -44.87 -27.13 13.26
C THR A 295 -45.00 -28.40 14.08
N SER A 296 -45.78 -28.32 15.15
CA SER A 296 -46.31 -29.50 15.84
C SER A 296 -47.31 -30.18 14.90
N THR A 297 -46.81 -31.05 14.03
CA THR A 297 -47.62 -32.04 13.33
C THR A 297 -48.04 -33.09 14.35
N SER A 298 -49.26 -32.98 14.86
CA SER A 298 -49.94 -34.05 15.57
C SER A 298 -50.24 -35.19 14.59
N THR A 299 -49.32 -36.15 14.48
CA THR A 299 -49.61 -37.45 13.88
C THR A 299 -50.38 -38.31 14.86
N THR A 300 -51.67 -38.49 14.61
CA THR A 300 -52.48 -39.55 15.20
C THR A 300 -51.95 -40.89 14.70
N THR A 301 -51.22 -41.61 15.55
CA THR A 301 -50.77 -42.98 15.29
C THR A 301 -51.95 -43.94 15.54
N THR A 302 -52.61 -44.38 14.47
CA THR A 302 -53.46 -45.57 14.51
C THR A 302 -52.56 -46.81 14.53
N ILE A 303 -52.69 -47.59 15.61
CA ILE A 303 -51.99 -48.87 15.79
C ILE A 303 -52.58 -49.88 14.81
N SER A 304 -51.78 -50.35 13.86
CA SER A 304 -52.00 -51.61 13.14
C SER A 304 -50.82 -52.52 13.41
N THR A 305 -51.07 -53.57 14.20
CA THR A 305 -50.15 -54.66 14.49
C THR A 305 -49.98 -55.57 13.28
N THR A 306 -48.77 -55.60 12.71
CA THR A 306 -48.36 -56.65 11.78
C THR A 306 -47.09 -57.31 12.31
N THR A 307 -47.27 -58.51 12.86
CA THR A 307 -46.20 -59.38 13.36
C THR A 307 -45.39 -59.89 12.18
N THR A 308 -44.09 -59.58 12.11
CA THR A 308 -43.17 -60.21 11.15
C THR A 308 -42.03 -60.88 11.90
N THR A 309 -42.05 -62.21 11.86
CA THR A 309 -41.06 -63.12 12.46
C THR A 309 -39.79 -63.11 11.61
N SER A 310 -38.67 -62.64 12.16
CA SER A 310 -37.35 -62.74 11.52
C SER A 310 -36.57 -63.92 12.09
N THR A 311 -36.38 -64.96 11.27
CA THR A 311 -35.59 -66.15 11.52
C THR A 311 -34.09 -65.85 11.35
N THR A 312 -33.30 -65.98 12.42
CA THR A 312 -31.84 -65.83 12.39
C THR A 312 -31.18 -67.18 12.06
N THR A 313 -30.65 -67.32 10.85
CA THR A 313 -29.84 -68.49 10.45
C THR A 313 -28.39 -68.27 10.86
N ARG A 314 -27.93 -69.07 11.83
CA ARG A 314 -26.56 -69.05 12.36
C ARG A 314 -25.71 -70.09 11.62
N THR A 315 -24.82 -69.65 10.73
CA THR A 315 -23.90 -70.53 10.00
C THR A 315 -22.60 -70.70 10.77
N THR A 316 -22.41 -71.86 11.39
CA THR A 316 -21.14 -72.30 12.00
C THR A 316 -20.18 -72.83 10.94
N ARG A 317 -18.98 -72.25 10.82
CA ARG A 317 -17.86 -72.85 10.09
C ARG A 317 -16.93 -73.56 11.07
N SER A 318 -16.86 -74.88 10.91
CA SER A 318 -15.92 -75.80 11.55
C SER A 318 -14.54 -75.69 10.88
N ARG A 319 -13.47 -75.59 11.68
CA ARG A 319 -12.08 -75.70 11.24
C ARG A 319 -11.51 -76.99 11.83
N ILE A 320 -11.37 -77.99 10.97
CA ILE A 320 -10.79 -79.31 11.25
C ILE A 320 -9.27 -79.20 11.11
N GLY A 321 -8.54 -79.77 12.07
CA GLY A 321 -7.12 -80.08 11.98
C GLY A 321 -6.88 -81.51 11.49
N GLY A 322 -5.72 -81.71 10.88
CA GLY A 322 -5.04 -82.98 10.60
C GLY A 322 -3.62 -82.60 10.19
N ARG A 323 -2.63 -82.87 11.06
CA ARG A 323 -1.70 -84.01 11.00
C ARG A 323 -0.91 -84.07 9.71
#